data_AF-A0A0K1EKY6-F1
#
_entry.id   AF-A0A0K1EKY6-F1
#
_cell.length_a   1.000
_cell.length_b   1.000
_cell.length_c   1.000
_cell.angle_alpha   90.00
_cell.angle_beta   90.00
_cell.angle_gamma   90.00
#
_symmetry.space_group_name_H-M   'P 1'
#
loop_
_entity.id
_entity.type
_entity.pdbx_description
1 polymer ?
#
loop_
_entity_poly.entity_id
_entity_poly.type
_entity_poly.pdbx_seq_one_letter_code
_entity_poly.pdbx_strand_id
1 'polypeptide(L)'
;MTDSPPKFWIYVIELGSSARLDPAFEHELRDPRKPCLYVGSTGKTIEERYADHLNGTWTQARAVRKHGAKRLRHDLAQGKYAFSRAKAEDIEARLAEQLRRLGFGVSQH
;
A
#
# COMPACT_ATOMS: atom_id res chain seq x y z
N MET A 1 24.35 13.31 19.61
CA MET A 1 23.39 13.26 18.48
C MET A 1 22.77 11.88 18.50
N THR A 2 21.57 11.73 19.08
CA THR A 2 20.87 10.45 19.12
C THR A 2 20.15 10.28 17.79
N ASP A 3 20.79 9.59 16.84
CA ASP A 3 20.13 9.15 15.62
C ASP A 3 19.08 8.11 16.04
N SER A 4 17.81 8.49 16.05
CA SER A 4 16.74 7.54 16.32
C SER A 4 16.70 6.54 15.17
N PRO A 5 16.53 5.23 15.44
CA PRO A 5 16.52 4.24 14.38
C PRO A 5 15.46 4.57 13.33
N PRO A 6 15.74 4.36 12.04
CA PRO A 6 14.86 4.78 10.96
C PRO A 6 13.49 4.13 11.14
N LYS A 7 12.44 4.96 11.20
CA LYS A 7 11.06 4.51 11.37
C LYS A 7 10.37 4.43 10.00
N PHE A 8 9.89 3.24 9.68
CA PHE A 8 9.12 2.96 8.46
C PHE A 8 7.66 2.75 8.81
N TRP A 9 6.76 3.50 8.19
CA TRP A 9 5.32 3.34 8.33
C TRP A 9 4.77 2.47 7.20
N ILE A 10 3.89 1.53 7.55
CA ILE A 10 3.15 0.74 6.57
C ILE A 10 1.84 1.47 6.26
N TYR A 11 1.48 1.54 4.98
CA TYR A 11 0.27 2.22 4.54
C TYR A 11 -0.46 1.41 3.47
N VAL A 12 -1.74 1.73 3.31
CA VAL A 12 -2.62 1.10 2.32
C VAL A 12 -3.35 2.20 1.55
N ILE A 13 -3.30 2.12 0.22
CA ILE A 13 -4.02 2.99 -0.71
C ILE A 13 -5.11 2.17 -1.39
N GLU A 14 -6.34 2.69 -1.39
CA GLU A 14 -7.39 2.19 -2.28
C GLU A 14 -7.14 2.72 -3.69
N LEU A 15 -7.04 1.82 -4.66
CA LEU A 15 -6.84 2.18 -6.07
C LEU A 15 -8.16 2.57 -6.74
N GLY A 16 -8.08 3.29 -7.84
CA GLY A 16 -9.25 3.59 -8.68
C GLY A 16 -9.93 2.32 -9.19
N SER A 17 -11.23 2.41 -9.49
CA SER A 17 -12.07 1.26 -9.89
C SER A 17 -11.55 0.51 -11.13
N SER A 18 -10.76 1.16 -11.99
CA SER A 18 -10.12 0.54 -13.15
C SER A 18 -9.18 -0.60 -12.77
N ALA A 19 -8.62 -0.60 -11.56
CA ALA A 19 -7.76 -1.68 -11.06
C ALA A 19 -8.49 -3.03 -10.96
N ARG A 20 -9.83 -3.04 -10.84
CA ARG A 20 -10.62 -4.28 -10.80
C ARG A 20 -10.69 -5.01 -12.14
N LEU A 21 -10.36 -4.31 -13.24
CA LEU A 21 -10.36 -4.85 -14.59
C LEU A 21 -8.95 -5.22 -15.07
N ASP A 22 -7.94 -5.00 -14.23
CA ASP A 22 -6.56 -5.28 -14.59
C ASP A 22 -6.22 -6.75 -14.27
N PRO A 23 -5.72 -7.52 -15.26
CA PRO A 23 -5.30 -8.91 -15.05
C PRO A 23 -4.32 -9.11 -13.89
N ALA A 24 -3.53 -8.08 -13.54
CA ALA A 24 -2.63 -8.12 -12.39
C ALA A 24 -3.36 -8.34 -11.05
N PHE A 25 -4.66 -8.04 -10.96
CA PHE A 25 -5.49 -8.26 -9.78
C PHE A 25 -6.49 -9.41 -9.94
N GLU A 26 -6.63 -9.99 -11.13
CA GLU A 26 -7.66 -11.00 -11.43
C GLU A 26 -7.55 -12.22 -10.51
N HIS A 27 -6.34 -12.73 -10.28
CA HIS A 27 -6.10 -13.86 -9.39
C HIS A 27 -6.14 -13.51 -7.89
N GLU A 28 -6.04 -12.23 -7.56
CA GLU A 28 -5.98 -11.73 -6.19
C GLU A 28 -7.36 -11.32 -5.66
N LEU A 29 -8.24 -10.85 -6.54
CA LEU A 29 -9.56 -10.34 -6.20
C LEU A 29 -10.55 -11.48 -5.94
N ARG A 30 -10.59 -11.99 -4.70
CA ARG A 30 -11.52 -13.07 -4.31
C ARG A 30 -12.96 -12.61 -4.12
N ASP A 31 -13.19 -11.33 -3.77
CA ASP A 31 -14.53 -10.74 -3.72
C ASP A 31 -14.61 -9.58 -4.73
N PRO A 32 -15.38 -9.71 -5.82
CA PRO A 32 -15.48 -8.68 -6.84
C PRO A 32 -16.07 -7.37 -6.30
N ARG A 33 -16.75 -7.37 -5.15
CA ARG A 33 -17.32 -6.15 -4.54
C ARG A 33 -16.27 -5.35 -3.75
N LYS A 34 -15.12 -5.96 -3.45
CA LYS A 34 -14.03 -5.29 -2.72
C LYS A 34 -13.14 -4.48 -3.68
N PRO A 35 -12.55 -3.38 -3.20
CA PRO A 35 -11.63 -2.60 -4.02
C PRO A 35 -10.28 -3.29 -4.15
N CYS A 36 -9.50 -2.87 -5.14
CA CYS A 36 -8.08 -3.19 -5.23
C CYS A 36 -7.26 -2.22 -4.37
N LEU A 37 -6.22 -2.73 -3.73
CA LEU A 37 -5.37 -2.01 -2.79
C LEU A 37 -3.91 -2.05 -3.25
N TYR A 38 -3.18 -0.99 -2.92
CA TYR A 38 -1.72 -1.01 -2.91
C TYR A 38 -1.23 -0.94 -1.46
N VAL A 39 -0.34 -1.85 -1.08
CA VAL A 39 0.33 -1.86 0.22
C VAL A 39 1.79 -1.47 0.00
N GLY A 40 2.32 -0.62 0.87
CA GLY A 40 3.71 -0.20 0.82
C GLY A 40 4.23 0.28 2.16
N SER A 41 5.52 0.58 2.22
CA SER A 41 6.19 1.20 3.36
C SER A 41 6.87 2.52 2.99
N THR A 42 7.05 3.40 3.97
CA THR A 42 7.69 4.71 3.78
C THR A 42 8.47 5.16 5.00
N GLY A 43 9.62 5.79 4.79
CA GLY A 43 10.36 6.51 5.85
C GLY A 43 9.88 7.95 6.07
N LYS A 44 8.99 8.46 5.20
CA LYS A 44 8.27 9.72 5.39
C LYS A 44 7.03 9.52 6.25
N THR A 45 6.29 10.58 6.54
CA THR A 45 4.90 10.41 7.01
C THR A 45 4.05 9.75 5.92
N ILE A 46 2.94 9.12 6.33
CA ILE A 46 2.02 8.45 5.39
C ILE A 46 1.39 9.48 4.45
N GLU A 47 1.08 10.66 4.98
CA GLU A 47 0.43 11.78 4.29
C GLU A 47 1.35 12.37 3.22
N GLU A 48 2.62 12.61 3.53
CA GLU A 48 3.63 13.05 2.54
C GLU A 48 3.80 12.01 1.43
N ARG A 49 3.90 10.72 1.79
CA ARG A 49 4.00 9.64 0.80
C ARG A 49 2.76 9.56 -0.07
N TYR A 50 1.59 9.80 0.49
CA TYR A 50 0.34 9.82 -0.27
C TYR A 50 0.28 11.02 -1.23
N ALA A 51 0.73 12.19 -0.79
CA ALA A 51 0.86 13.36 -1.66
C ALA A 51 1.85 13.11 -2.81
N ASP A 52 2.98 12.45 -2.55
CA ASP A 52 3.93 12.03 -3.60
C ASP A 52 3.26 11.16 -4.68
N HIS A 53 2.34 10.27 -4.26
CA HIS A 53 1.58 9.43 -5.16
C HIS A 53 0.53 10.21 -5.95
N LEU A 54 -0.15 11.19 -5.35
CA LEU A 54 -1.12 12.03 -6.05
C LEU A 54 -0.44 12.95 -7.07
N ASN A 55 0.75 13.46 -6.75
CA ASN A 55 1.53 14.35 -7.60
C ASN A 55 2.32 13.63 -8.71
N GLY A 56 2.26 12.30 -8.78
CA GLY A 56 2.91 11.53 -9.83
C GLY A 56 4.44 11.60 -9.82
N THR A 57 5.04 11.67 -8.62
CA THR A 57 6.51 11.74 -8.50
C THR A 57 7.20 10.47 -9.04
N TRP A 58 8.50 10.56 -9.32
CA TRP A 58 9.29 9.43 -9.84
C TRP A 58 9.30 8.19 -8.92
N THR A 59 9.00 8.35 -7.63
CA THR A 59 8.92 7.26 -6.65
C THR A 59 7.52 6.64 -6.51
N GLN A 60 6.56 7.09 -7.33
CA GLN A 60 5.19 6.60 -7.31
C GLN A 60 5.14 5.11 -7.69
N ALA A 61 4.30 4.36 -6.98
CA ALA A 61 4.13 2.94 -7.26
C ALA A 61 3.43 2.75 -8.62
N ARG A 62 3.88 1.75 -9.40
CA ARG A 62 3.34 1.46 -10.73
C ARG A 62 1.83 1.28 -10.74
N ALA A 63 1.28 0.55 -9.76
CA ALA A 63 -0.15 0.33 -9.63
C ALA A 63 -0.91 1.63 -9.38
N VAL A 64 -0.38 2.50 -8.50
CA VAL A 64 -0.97 3.81 -8.21
C VAL A 64 -0.89 4.74 -9.42
N ARG A 65 0.23 4.72 -10.16
CA ARG A 65 0.37 5.47 -11.41
C ARG A 65 -0.62 5.03 -12.48
N LYS A 66 -0.86 3.72 -12.61
CA LYS A 66 -1.73 3.14 -13.63
C LYS A 66 -3.21 3.34 -13.32
N HIS A 67 -3.62 3.22 -12.06
CA HIS A 67 -5.04 3.21 -11.67
C HIS A 67 -5.50 4.43 -10.87
N GLY A 68 -4.57 5.29 -10.47
CA GLY A 68 -4.82 6.38 -9.54
C GLY A 68 -4.96 5.92 -8.10
N ALA A 69 -4.66 6.85 -7.17
CA ALA A 69 -4.98 6.71 -5.76
C ALA A 69 -6.36 7.32 -5.49
N LYS A 70 -7.29 6.51 -4.96
CA LYS A 70 -8.64 6.97 -4.62
C LYS A 70 -8.70 7.55 -3.20
N ARG A 71 -8.11 6.85 -2.23
CA ARG A 71 -8.01 7.30 -0.83
C ARG A 71 -6.96 6.51 -0.04
N LEU A 72 -6.47 7.09 1.04
CA LEU A 72 -5.77 6.36 2.10
C LEU A 72 -6.75 5.50 2.91
N ARG A 73 -6.30 4.31 3.31
CA ARG A 73 -7.03 3.35 4.15
C ARG A 73 -6.32 3.13 5.48
N HIS A 74 -6.32 4.16 6.32
CA HIS A 74 -5.70 4.09 7.66
C HIS A 74 -6.28 2.94 8.49
N ASP A 75 -7.56 2.62 8.30
CA ASP A 75 -8.26 1.50 8.94
C ASP A 75 -7.60 0.14 8.67
N LEU A 76 -6.90 -0.01 7.54
CA LEU A 76 -6.25 -1.27 7.15
C LEU A 76 -4.79 -1.37 7.61
N ALA A 77 -4.15 -0.25 7.95
CA ALA A 77 -2.72 -0.18 8.29
C ALA A 77 -2.44 0.37 9.71
N GLN A 78 -3.48 0.59 10.52
CA GLN A 78 -3.37 1.28 11.79
C GLN A 78 -2.29 0.67 12.70
N GLY A 79 -1.42 1.54 13.21
CA GLY A 79 -0.36 1.19 14.15
C GLY A 79 0.78 0.35 13.59
N LYS A 80 0.86 0.12 12.27
CA LYS A 80 1.89 -0.73 11.67
C LYS A 80 3.11 0.09 11.27
N TYR A 81 4.23 -0.18 11.93
CA TYR A 81 5.53 0.40 11.61
C TYR A 81 6.66 -0.57 11.95
N ALA A 82 7.85 -0.28 11.44
CA ALA A 82 9.08 -0.99 11.76
C ALA A 82 10.25 -0.03 11.95
N PHE A 83 11.28 -0.47 12.67
CA PHE A 83 12.53 0.28 12.85
C PHE A 83 13.66 -0.16 11.88
N SER A 84 13.32 -1.01 10.91
CA SER A 84 14.23 -1.40 9.83
C SER A 84 13.43 -1.69 8.56
N ARG A 85 14.08 -1.53 7.40
CA ARG A 85 13.47 -1.81 6.10
C ARG A 85 13.08 -3.29 5.96
N ALA A 86 13.97 -4.21 6.31
CA ALA A 86 13.70 -5.65 6.25
C ALA A 86 12.47 -6.04 7.09
N LYS A 87 12.30 -5.42 8.27
CA LYS A 87 11.11 -5.67 9.09
C LYS A 87 9.86 -4.99 8.52
N ALA A 88 9.98 -3.83 7.87
CA ALA A 88 8.88 -3.20 7.16
C ALA A 88 8.37 -4.09 6.01
N GLU A 89 9.27 -4.66 5.22
CA GLU A 89 8.95 -5.59 4.13
C GLU A 89 8.21 -6.84 4.63
N ASP A 90 8.65 -7.42 5.75
CA ASP A 90 7.96 -8.55 6.40
C ASP A 90 6.54 -8.18 6.88
N ILE A 91 6.36 -7.00 7.48
CA ILE A 91 5.03 -6.54 7.91
C ILE A 91 4.14 -6.23 6.70
N GLU A 92 4.70 -5.62 5.66
CA GLU A 92 4.02 -5.30 4.40
C GLU A 92 3.49 -6.58 3.74
N ALA A 93 4.34 -7.60 3.58
CA ALA A 93 3.97 -8.88 2.99
C ALA A 93 2.86 -9.59 3.79
N ARG A 94 2.99 -9.66 5.13
CA ARG A 94 1.97 -10.26 5.99
C ARG A 94 0.63 -9.52 5.92
N LEU A 95 0.66 -8.19 5.89
CA LEU A 95 -0.55 -7.38 5.74
C LEU A 95 -1.20 -7.63 4.38
N ALA A 96 -0.42 -7.65 3.30
CA ALA A 96 -0.92 -7.89 1.96
C ALA A 96 -1.58 -9.28 1.86
N GLU A 97 -0.96 -10.33 2.41
CA GLU A 97 -1.56 -11.66 2.50
C GLU A 97 -2.87 -11.67 3.29
N GLN A 98 -2.92 -11.00 4.45
CA GLN A 98 -4.15 -10.90 5.24
C GLN A 98 -5.27 -10.24 4.44
N LEU A 99 -4.97 -9.14 3.74
CA LEU A 99 -5.95 -8.42 2.92
C LEU A 99 -6.43 -9.25 1.72
N ARG A 100 -5.55 -10.03 1.08
CA ARG A 100 -5.92 -11.00 0.04
C ARG A 100 -6.87 -12.07 0.58
N ARG A 101 -6.60 -12.62 1.77
CA ARG A 101 -7.49 -13.60 2.44
C ARG A 101 -8.86 -13.00 2.77
N LEU A 102 -8.91 -11.71 3.10
CA LEU A 102 -10.15 -10.96 3.27
C LEU A 102 -10.86 -10.67 1.94
N GLY A 103 -10.24 -10.94 0.79
CA GLY A 103 -10.84 -10.84 -0.55
C GLY A 103 -10.63 -9.51 -1.26
N PHE A 104 -9.74 -8.66 -0.76
CA PHE A 104 -9.25 -7.51 -1.53
C PHE A 104 -8.29 -7.97 -2.63
N GLY A 105 -8.30 -7.32 -3.80
CA GLY A 105 -7.20 -7.45 -4.75
C GLY A 105 -6.02 -6.63 -4.25
N VAL A 106 -4.81 -7.19 -4.15
CA VAL A 106 -3.68 -6.50 -3.52
C VAL A 106 -2.43 -6.52 -4.40
N SER A 107 -1.89 -5.34 -4.66
CA SER A 107 -0.55 -5.14 -5.22
C SER A 107 0.40 -4.66 -4.13
N GLN A 108 1.67 -5.08 -4.20
CA GLN A 108 2.76 -4.62 -3.33
C GLN A 108 4.04 -4.47 -4.17
N HIS A 109 4.90 -3.51 -3.82
CA HIS A 109 6.21 -3.29 -4.42
C HIS A 109 7.01 -2.30 -3.58
#